data_AF-A0A937U3J0-F1
#
_entry.id   AF-A0A937U3J0-F1
#
_cell.length_a   1.000
_cell.length_b   1.000
_cell.length_c   1.000
_cell.angle_alpha   90.00
_cell.angle_beta   90.00
_cell.angle_gamma   90.00
#
_symmetry.space_group_name_H-M   'P 1'
#
loop_
_entity.id
_entity.type
_entity.pdbx_description
1 polymer ?
#
loop_
_entity_poly.entity_id
_entity_poly.type
_entity_poly.pdbx_seq_one_letter_code
_entity_poly.pdbx_strand_id
1 'polypeptide(L)' 'MEKNKYNAYSFNNKAARKNRDGSITIHFGGDPKQINYLPTPKGWNTIIRLYQPRKELLEGSWDFPEFEIVK' A
#
# COMPACT_ATOMS: atom_id res chain seq x y z
N MET A 1 -15.14 5.67 -2.22
CA MET A 1 -14.10 5.08 -3.09
C MET A 1 -14.77 4.67 -4.40
N GLU A 2 -14.14 4.94 -5.53
CA GLU A 2 -14.72 4.64 -6.86
C GLU A 2 -14.82 3.12 -7.06
N LYS A 3 -16.00 2.63 -7.43
CA LYS A 3 -16.24 1.20 -7.66
C LYS A 3 -15.35 0.68 -8.79
N ASN A 4 -14.70 -0.46 -8.58
CA ASN A 4 -13.88 -1.11 -9.59
C ASN A 4 -14.19 -2.61 -9.69
N LYS A 5 -13.84 -3.22 -10.83
CA LYS A 5 -14.11 -4.64 -11.12
C LYS A 5 -13.39 -5.63 -10.21
N TYR A 6 -12.38 -5.19 -9.47
CA TYR A 6 -11.61 -6.01 -8.54
C TYR A 6 -12.18 -5.97 -7.12
N ASN A 7 -13.14 -5.07 -6.85
CA ASN A 7 -13.66 -4.79 -5.51
C ASN A 7 -12.54 -4.55 -4.48
N ALA A 8 -11.43 -3.95 -4.93
CA ALA A 8 -10.22 -3.73 -4.15
C ALA A 8 -10.04 -2.23 -3.90
N TYR A 9 -9.79 -1.85 -2.64
CA TYR A 9 -9.77 -0.44 -2.23
C TYR A 9 -8.71 -0.11 -1.18
N SER A 10 -8.25 -1.10 -0.42
CA SER A 10 -7.22 -0.94 0.59
C SER A 10 -6.59 -2.27 0.95
N PHE A 11 -5.41 -2.19 1.54
CA PHE A 11 -4.76 -3.30 2.22
C PHE A 11 -4.43 -2.91 3.65
N ASN A 12 -4.33 -3.91 4.52
CA ASN A 12 -3.85 -3.77 5.89
C ASN A 12 -2.92 -4.95 6.23
N ASN A 13 -2.38 -4.97 7.44
CA ASN A 13 -1.44 -6.00 7.89
C ASN A 13 -1.98 -7.44 7.88
N LYS A 14 -3.30 -7.63 7.86
CA LYS A 14 -3.96 -8.95 7.81
C LYS A 14 -4.33 -9.35 6.38
N ALA A 15 -4.75 -8.39 5.56
CA ALA A 15 -5.25 -8.65 4.20
C ALA A 15 -4.14 -8.67 3.14
N ALA A 16 -3.02 -8.00 3.39
CA ALA A 16 -1.89 -8.00 2.46
C ALA A 16 -1.10 -9.31 2.52
N ARG A 17 -0.67 -9.79 1.36
CA ARG A 17 0.35 -10.84 1.26
C ARG A 17 1.71 -10.27 1.61
N LYS A 18 2.43 -10.96 2.48
CA LYS A 18 3.79 -10.60 2.91
C LYS A 18 4.83 -11.22 2.00
N ASN A 19 5.94 -10.51 1.82
CA ASN A 19 7.16 -11.00 1.20
C ASN A 19 7.86 -12.00 2.13
N ARG A 20 8.89 -12.69 1.62
CA ARG A 20 9.65 -13.69 2.39
C ARG A 20 10.36 -13.10 3.62
N ASP A 21 10.76 -11.83 3.55
CA ASP A 21 11.37 -11.08 4.65
C ASP A 21 10.33 -10.46 5.61
N GLY A 22 9.04 -10.70 5.37
CA GLY A 22 7.94 -10.17 6.17
C GLY A 22 7.48 -8.76 5.79
N SER A 23 8.15 -8.08 4.85
CA SER A 23 7.70 -6.79 4.30
C SER A 23 6.42 -6.94 3.46
N ILE A 24 5.78 -5.83 3.11
CA ILE A 24 4.59 -5.81 2.26
C ILE A 24 4.86 -4.86 1.09
N THR A 25 4.73 -5.38 -0.13
CA THR A 25 4.73 -4.56 -1.36
C THR A 25 3.28 -4.34 -1.80
N ILE A 26 2.90 -3.08 -2.09
CA ILE A 26 1.59 -2.73 -2.65
C ILE A 26 1.81 -2.22 -4.08
N HIS A 27 1.12 -2.81 -5.06
CA HIS A 27 1.20 -2.37 -6.45
C HIS A 27 0.03 -1.44 -6.78
N PHE A 28 0.33 -0.16 -6.93
CA PHE A 28 -0.64 0.87 -7.32
C PHE A 28 -0.73 0.90 -8.86
N GLY A 29 -1.82 0.37 -9.41
CA GLY A 29 -1.98 0.26 -10.86
C GLY A 29 -1.04 -0.78 -11.50
N GLY A 30 -0.85 -0.68 -12.82
CA GLY A 30 -0.05 -1.64 -13.59
C GLY A 30 -0.78 -2.97 -13.84
N ASP A 31 -0.04 -4.09 -13.78
CA ASP A 31 -0.59 -5.43 -14.02
C ASP A 31 -1.47 -5.91 -12.84
N PRO A 32 -2.76 -6.21 -13.06
CA PRO A 32 -3.68 -6.70 -12.03
C PRO A 32 -3.36 -8.08 -11.47
N LYS A 33 -2.41 -8.83 -12.05
CA LYS A 33 -1.93 -10.12 -11.53
C LYS A 33 -0.86 -9.96 -10.45
N GLN A 34 -0.33 -8.75 -10.24
CA GLN A 34 0.68 -8.50 -9.22
C GLN A 34 0.13 -8.69 -7.81
N ILE A 35 1.03 -9.00 -6.88
CA ILE A 35 0.67 -9.17 -5.48
C ILE A 35 0.12 -7.85 -4.91
N ASN A 36 -0.91 -7.93 -4.06
CA ASN A 36 -1.50 -6.76 -3.40
C ASN A 36 -1.82 -5.61 -4.37
N TYR A 37 -2.35 -5.93 -5.55
CA TYR A 37 -2.73 -4.94 -6.56
C TYR A 37 -3.90 -4.06 -6.09
N LEU A 38 -3.72 -2.75 -6.20
CA LEU A 38 -4.74 -1.72 -5.99
C LEU A 38 -4.96 -0.94 -7.29
N PRO A 39 -6.20 -0.91 -7.82
CA PRO A 39 -6.54 -0.06 -8.96
C PRO A 39 -6.35 1.43 -8.62
N THR A 40 -5.75 2.17 -9.54
CA THR A 40 -5.52 3.62 -9.45
C THR A 40 -6.35 4.36 -10.51
N PRO A 41 -7.60 4.74 -10.21
CA PRO A 41 -8.41 5.53 -11.15
C PRO A 41 -7.79 6.91 -11.41
N LYS A 42 -8.27 7.60 -12.45
CA LYS A 42 -7.75 8.93 -12.81
C LYS A 42 -7.92 9.90 -11.63
N GLY A 43 -6.84 10.58 -11.26
CA GLY A 43 -6.85 11.57 -10.15
C GLY A 43 -6.84 10.95 -8.76
N TRP A 44 -6.43 9.68 -8.61
CA TRP A 44 -6.31 9.02 -7.31
C TRP A 44 -5.32 9.71 -6.38
N ASN A 45 -5.52 9.48 -5.08
CA ASN A 45 -4.54 9.71 -4.03
C ASN A 45 -4.55 8.49 -3.08
N THR A 46 -3.60 8.45 -2.15
CA THR A 46 -3.53 7.38 -1.13
C THR A 46 -3.47 7.96 0.27
N ILE A 47 -4.00 7.19 1.23
CA ILE A 47 -3.97 7.52 2.65
C ILE A 47 -3.39 6.32 3.38
N ILE A 48 -2.39 6.58 4.20
CA ILE A 48 -1.73 5.57 5.02
C ILE A 48 -2.18 5.79 6.47
N ARG A 49 -2.73 4.75 7.08
CA ARG A 49 -3.22 4.79 8.47
C ARG A 49 -2.37 3.87 9.33
N LEU A 50 -1.78 4.45 10.36
CA LEU A 50 -1.01 3.72 11.36
C LEU A 50 -1.80 3.71 12.65
N TYR A 51 -2.21 2.52 13.10
CA TYR A 51 -2.91 2.34 14.36
C TYR A 51 -1.88 1.94 15.41
N GLN A 52 -1.71 2.79 16.43
CA GLN A 52 -0.63 2.66 17.43
C GLN A 52 0.77 2.62 16.76
N PRO A 53 1.19 3.72 16.09
CA PRO A 53 2.52 3.78 15.50
C PRO A 53 3.60 3.60 16.58
N ARG A 54 4.71 2.98 16.19
CA ARG A 54 5.87 2.83 17.08
C ARG A 54 6.51 4.19 17.35
N LYS A 55 7.28 4.26 18.44
CA LYS A 55 7.92 5.48 18.95
C LYS A 55 8.82 6.15 17.90
N GLU A 56 9.55 5.37 17.11
CA GLU A 56 10.50 5.85 16.10
C GLU A 56 9.81 6.72 15.03
N LEU A 57 8.56 6.37 14.72
CA LEU A 57 7.75 7.10 13.74
C LEU A 57 7.23 8.42 14.31
N LEU A 58 6.99 8.48 15.62
CA LEU A 58 6.58 9.70 16.34
C LEU A 58 7.76 10.66 16.57
N GLU A 59 8.96 10.11 16.77
CA GLU A 59 10.19 10.87 16.99
C GLU A 59 10.92 11.21 15.69
N GLY A 60 10.46 10.70 14.54
CA GLY A 60 11.04 10.98 13.23
C GLY A 60 12.39 10.28 12.98
N SER A 61 12.72 9.23 13.74
CA SER A 61 13.92 8.41 13.51
C SER A 61 13.70 7.28 12.52
N TRP A 62 12.47 7.12 12.03
CA TRP A 62 12.12 6.22 10.95
C TRP A 62 11.36 6.96 9.85
N ASP A 63 11.80 6.78 8.61
CA ASP A 63 11.18 7.34 7.43
C ASP A 63 10.22 6.35 6.76
N PHE A 64 9.08 6.87 6.31
CA PHE A 64 8.16 6.09 5.49
C PHE A 64 8.78 5.77 4.13
N PRO A 65 8.67 4.53 3.62
CA PRO A 65 9.22 4.16 2.31
C PRO A 65 8.73 5.08 1.19
N GLU A 66 9.64 5.49 0.31
CA GLU A 66 9.27 6.25 -0.87
C GLU A 66 8.45 5.39 -1.85
N PHE A 67 7.59 6.04 -2.62
CA PHE A 67 6.89 5.38 -3.71
C PHE A 67 7.81 5.25 -4.92
N GLU A 68 7.93 4.04 -5.45
CA GLU A 68 8.71 3.78 -6.64
C GLU A 68 7.83 3.76 -7.89
N ILE A 69 8.25 4.50 -8.93
CA ILE A 69 7.66 4.38 -10.26
C ILE A 69 8.25 3.14 -10.92
N VAL A 70 7.41 2.12 -11.10
CA VAL A 70 7.77 0.91 -11.84
C VAL A 70 7.65 1.20 -13.34
N LYS A 71 8.73 0.93 -14.09
CA LYS A 71 8.78 1.09 -15.56
C LYS A 71 8.30 -0.16 -16.28
#